data_AF-A0A7L2TFW4-F1
#
_entry.id   AF-A0A7L2TFW4-F1
#
_cell.length_a   1.000
_cell.length_b   1.000
_cell.length_c   1.000
_cell.angle_alpha   90.00
_cell.angle_beta   90.00
_cell.angle_gamma   90.00
#
_symmetry.space_group_name_H-M   'P 1'
#
loop_
_entity.id
_entity.type
_entity.pdbx_description
1 polymer ?
#
loop_
_entity_poly.entity_id
_entity_poly.type
_entity_poly.pdbx_seq_one_letter_code
_entity_poly.pdbx_strand_id
1 'polypeptide(L)' 'PQGARGLPGTAGLPGMKGHRGFSGLDGAKGEPGPAGPKGEPGSPGENGAPGQMGPTGPAGPPGFPGAVG' A
#
# COMPACT_ATOMS: atom_id res chain seq x y z
N PRO A 1 78.70 -24.71 59.07
CA PRO A 1 77.47 -24.01 59.51
C PRO A 1 76.45 -24.04 58.36
N GLN A 2 75.17 -24.27 58.64
CA GLN A 2 74.13 -24.29 57.62
C GLN A 2 73.69 -22.86 57.31
N GLY A 3 73.66 -22.50 56.02
CA GLY A 3 73.32 -21.15 55.57
C GLY A 3 71.86 -20.80 55.82
N ALA A 4 71.59 -19.50 56.01
CA ALA A 4 70.24 -18.98 56.14
C ALA A 4 69.39 -19.34 54.92
N ARG A 5 68.10 -19.62 55.15
CA ARG A 5 67.14 -19.92 54.08
C ARG A 5 67.07 -18.75 53.10
N GLY A 6 67.04 -19.05 51.80
CA GLY A 6 66.87 -18.06 50.76
C GLY A 6 65.57 -17.27 50.92
N LEU A 7 65.58 -16.03 50.43
CA LEU A 7 64.40 -15.16 50.44
C LEU A 7 63.27 -15.78 49.60
N PRO A 8 62.00 -15.52 49.97
CA PRO A 8 60.86 -15.88 49.12
C PRO A 8 61.00 -15.31 47.71
N GLY A 9 60.48 -16.04 46.72
CA GLY A 9 60.40 -15.55 45.35
C GLY A 9 59.53 -14.30 45.22
N THR A 10 59.76 -13.52 44.17
CA THR A 10 58.93 -12.35 43.86
C THR A 10 57.52 -12.77 43.46
N ALA A 11 56.54 -11.89 43.74
CA ALA A 11 55.17 -12.10 43.27
C ALA A 11 55.12 -12.22 41.73
N GLY A 12 54.18 -13.02 41.23
CA GLY A 12 53.93 -13.15 39.80
C GLY A 12 53.39 -11.85 39.21
N LEU A 13 53.52 -11.69 37.89
CA LEU A 13 52.96 -10.55 37.17
C LEU A 13 51.43 -10.62 37.17
N PRO A 14 50.73 -9.47 37.18
CA PRO A 14 49.29 -9.42 36.99
C PRO A 14 48.85 -10.09 35.69
N GLY A 15 47.65 -10.67 35.69
CA GLY A 15 47.05 -11.25 34.48
C GLY A 15 46.78 -10.20 33.40
N MET A 16 46.68 -10.66 32.15
CA MET A 16 46.31 -9.80 31.03
C MET A 16 44.88 -9.29 31.15
N LYS A 17 44.63 -8.09 30.61
CA LYS A 17 43.27 -7.53 30.50
C LYS A 17 42.41 -8.44 29.62
N GLY A 18 41.13 -8.58 29.98
CA GLY A 18 40.15 -9.28 29.16
C GLY A 18 39.90 -8.60 27.80
N HIS A 19 39.34 -9.37 26.87
CA HIS A 19 38.97 -8.89 25.54
C HIS A 19 37.79 -7.90 25.61
N ARG A 20 37.66 -7.06 24.59
CA ARG A 20 36.48 -6.21 24.41
C ARG A 20 35.24 -7.09 24.18
N GLY A 21 34.09 -6.65 24.69
CA GLY A 21 32.80 -7.26 24.36
C GLY A 21 32.45 -7.15 22.88
N PHE A 22 31.48 -7.96 22.45
CA PHE A 22 30.96 -7.93 21.09
C PHE A 22 30.18 -6.63 20.80
N SER A 23 30.06 -6.30 19.52
CA SER A 23 29.17 -5.24 19.04
C SER A 23 27.72 -5.54 19.40
N GLY A 24 26.90 -4.49 19.53
CA GLY A 24 25.46 -4.64 19.65
C GLY A 24 24.84 -5.24 18.37
N LEU A 25 23.61 -5.74 18.50
CA LEU A 25 22.83 -6.21 17.36
C LEU A 25 22.34 -5.03 16.51
N ASP A 26 22.13 -5.28 15.22
CA ASP A 26 21.49 -4.32 14.33
C ASP A 26 20.07 -3.97 14.80
N GLY A 27 19.64 -2.75 14.49
CA GLY A 27 18.27 -2.31 14.78
C GLY A 27 17.23 -3.09 13.97
N ALA A 28 16.00 -3.14 14.48
CA ALA A 28 14.88 -3.73 13.76
C ALA A 28 14.60 -2.97 12.45
N LYS A 29 14.12 -3.69 11.43
CA LYS A 29 13.63 -3.08 10.19
C LYS A 29 12.45 -2.14 10.50
N GLY A 30 12.39 -1.01 9.81
CA GLY A 30 11.25 -0.09 9.90
C GLY A 30 9.94 -0.73 9.43
N GLU A 31 8.82 -0.18 9.91
CA GLU A 31 7.48 -0.63 9.51
C GLU A 31 7.22 -0.37 8.01
N PRO A 32 6.34 -1.16 7.36
CA PRO A 32 5.86 -0.85 6.01
C PRO A 32 5.22 0.54 5.94
N GLY A 33 5.31 1.19 4.78
CA GLY A 33 4.61 2.44 4.53
C GLY A 33 3.08 2.29 4.52
N PRO A 34 2.32 3.39 4.67
CA PRO A 34 0.87 3.37 4.61
C PRO A 34 0.36 2.95 3.22
N ALA A 35 -0.88 2.46 3.16
CA ALA A 35 -1.56 2.18 1.90
C ALA A 35 -1.70 3.46 1.05
N GLY A 36 -1.69 3.30 -0.28
CA GLY A 36 -1.93 4.40 -1.21
C GLY A 36 -3.37 4.93 -1.15
N PRO A 37 -3.63 6.14 -1.70
CA PRO A 37 -4.97 6.70 -1.76
C PRO A 37 -5.90 5.86 -2.65
N LYS A 38 -7.21 5.96 -2.40
CA LYS A 38 -8.24 5.37 -3.27
C LYS A 38 -8.18 6.00 -4.67
N GLY A 39 -8.40 5.20 -5.72
CA GLY A 39 -8.51 5.69 -7.09
C GLY A 39 -9.70 6.63 -7.30
N GLU A 40 -9.63 7.44 -8.37
CA GLU A 40 -10.70 8.36 -8.75
C GLU A 40 -11.99 7.63 -9.15
N PRO A 41 -13.18 8.25 -8.99
CA PRO A 41 -14.42 7.70 -9.53
C PRO A 41 -14.36 7.50 -11.04
N GLY A 42 -15.10 6.50 -11.55
CA GLY A 42 -15.25 6.31 -13.00
C GLY A 42 -15.96 7.50 -13.67
N SER A 43 -15.75 7.66 -14.98
CA SER A 43 -16.45 8.67 -15.77
C SER A 43 -17.97 8.41 -15.81
N PRO A 44 -18.80 9.46 -15.97
CA PRO A 44 -20.22 9.29 -16.23
C PRO A 44 -20.48 8.37 -17.44
N GLY A 45 -21.61 7.67 -17.42
CA GLY A 45 -22.06 6.88 -18.57
C GLY A 45 -22.44 7.76 -19.77
N GLU A 46 -22.44 7.16 -20.97
CA GLU A 46 -22.85 7.85 -22.19
C GLU A 46 -24.36 8.22 -22.17
N ASN A 47 -24.73 9.26 -22.92
CA ASN A 47 -26.13 9.61 -23.09
C ASN A 47 -26.88 8.50 -23.86
N GLY A 48 -28.09 8.18 -23.41
CA GLY A 48 -28.95 7.22 -24.09
C GLY A 48 -29.29 7.64 -25.53
N ALA A 49 -29.58 6.65 -26.38
CA ALA A 49 -29.97 6.89 -27.76
C ALA A 49 -31.28 7.70 -27.85
N PRO A 50 -31.48 8.49 -28.93
CA PRO A 50 -32.76 9.15 -29.19
C PRO A 50 -33.94 8.18 -29.19
N GLY A 51 -35.12 8.68 -28.81
CA GLY A 51 -36.37 7.90 -28.87
C GLY A 51 -36.74 7.52 -30.30
N GLN A 52 -37.56 6.47 -30.44
CA GLN A 52 -38.09 6.06 -31.74
C GLN A 52 -39.06 7.11 -32.30
N MET A 53 -39.15 7.19 -33.62
CA MET A 53 -40.16 8.02 -34.30
C MET A 53 -41.58 7.56 -33.92
N GLY A 54 -42.50 8.53 -33.77
CA GLY A 54 -43.90 8.24 -33.49
C GLY A 54 -44.61 7.51 -34.65
N PRO A 55 -45.75 6.84 -34.38
CA PRO A 55 -46.52 6.18 -35.42
C PRO A 55 -47.13 7.18 -36.40
N THR A 56 -47.39 6.74 -37.64
CA THR A 56 -48.17 7.49 -38.62
C THR A 56 -49.57 7.80 -38.09
N GLY A 57 -50.09 9.00 -38.39
CA GLY A 57 -51.44 9.40 -38.00
C GLY A 57 -52.54 8.58 -38.69
N PRO A 58 -53.79 8.62 -38.17
CA PRO A 58 -54.92 7.92 -38.76
C PRO A 58 -55.29 8.49 -40.14
N ALA A 59 -55.99 7.68 -40.94
CA ALA A 59 -56.58 8.13 -42.20
C ALA A 59 -57.61 9.26 -41.95
N GLY A 60 -57.73 10.17 -42.92
CA GLY A 60 -58.73 11.24 -42.88
C GLY A 60 -60.17 10.72 -43.03
N PRO A 61 -61.19 11.51 -42.65
CA PRO A 61 -62.58 11.15 -42.82
C PRO A 61 -62.96 11.05 -44.30
N PRO A 62 -64.01 10.27 -44.65
CA PRO A 62 -64.58 10.28 -45.99
C PRO A 62 -65.02 11.68 -46.44
N GLY A 63 -65.01 11.93 -47.74
CA GLY A 63 -65.53 13.18 -48.32
C GLY A 63 -67.06 13.30 -48.17
N PHE A 64 -67.56 14.53 -48.26
CA PHE A 64 -69.00 14.79 -48.25
C PHE A 64 -69.69 14.23 -49.51
N PRO A 65 -70.98 13.82 -49.42
CA PRO A 65 -71.78 13.51 -50.59
C PRO A 65 -71.83 14.67 -51.59
N GLY A 66 -71.92 14.36 -52.89
CA GLY A 66 -72.10 15.37 -53.94
C GLY A 66 -73.48 16.06 -53.88
N ALA A 67 -73.58 17.27 -54.42
CA ALA A 67 -74.84 18.00 -54.53
C ALA A 67 -75.82 17.27 -55.46
N VAL A 68 -77.11 17.26 -55.11
CA VAL A 68 -78.19 16.79 -55.99
C VAL A 68 -78.34 17.81 -57.13
N GLY A 69 -78.29 17.32 -58.38
CA GLY A 69 -78.45 18.12 -59.60
C GLY A 69 -79.90 18.38 -59.99
#